data_AF-A0A7C8DSS7-F1
#
_entry.id   AF-A0A7C8DSS7-F1
#
_cell.length_a   1.000
_cell.length_b   1.000
_cell.length_c   1.000
_cell.angle_alpha   90.00
_cell.angle_beta   90.00
_cell.angle_gamma   90.00
#
_symmetry.space_group_name_H-M   'P 1'
#
loop_
_entity.id
_entity.type
_entity.pdbx_description
1 polymer ?
#
loop_
_entity_poly.entity_id
_entity_poly.type
_entity_poly.pdbx_seq_one_letter_code
_entity_poly.pdbx_strand_id
1 'polypeptide(L)'
;VTEKHLVPFDGLSPFSRAATLEKLGVSILICGGVSDFFANLIEARNIRIISFVAGRVDQVIEAYLRDDLCHKKFRMPGCGGRQYKNNQEEPL
;
A
#
# COMPACT_ATOMS: atom_id res chain seq x y z
N VAL A 1 12.57 9.12 -5.78
CA VAL A 1 12.90 8.30 -4.59
C VAL A 1 14.37 8.48 -4.28
N THR A 2 14.70 9.03 -3.11
CA THR A 2 16.07 9.33 -2.71
C THR A 2 16.70 8.21 -1.89
N GLU A 3 15.89 7.39 -1.23
CA GLU A 3 16.36 6.31 -0.36
C GLU A 3 15.41 5.10 -0.43
N LYS A 4 15.98 3.90 -0.26
CA LYS A 4 15.24 2.64 -0.09
C LYS A 4 15.96 1.82 0.98
N HIS A 5 15.20 1.25 1.88
CA HIS A 5 15.73 0.33 2.88
C HIS A 5 14.75 -0.84 3.07
N LEU A 6 15.28 -1.97 3.53
CA LEU A 6 14.49 -3.15 3.87
C LEU A 6 14.39 -3.24 5.39
N VAL A 7 13.17 -3.36 5.91
CA VAL A 7 12.92 -3.54 7.34
C VAL A 7 12.30 -4.92 7.56
N PRO A 8 12.92 -5.81 8.36
CA PRO A 8 12.29 -7.04 8.77
C PRO A 8 11.11 -6.74 9.72
N PHE A 9 10.07 -7.58 9.67
CA PHE A 9 9.05 -7.59 10.72
C PHE A 9 9.46 -8.58 11.80
N ASP A 10 9.93 -8.06 12.93
CA ASP A 10 10.44 -8.87 14.04
C ASP A 10 9.31 -9.53 14.87
N GLY A 11 8.05 -9.17 14.60
CA GLY A 11 6.86 -9.70 15.25
C GLY A 11 5.91 -10.40 14.29
N LEU A 12 5.44 -11.60 14.68
CA LEU A 12 4.50 -12.40 13.88
C LEU A 12 3.04 -11.92 14.00
N SER A 13 2.70 -11.12 15.02
CA SER A 13 1.31 -10.69 15.22
C SER A 13 0.96 -9.51 14.29
N PRO A 14 -0.27 -9.46 13.74
CA PRO A 14 -0.73 -8.32 12.94
C PRO A 14 -0.61 -6.98 13.68
N PHE A 15 -0.85 -6.97 15.00
CA PHE A 15 -0.71 -5.78 15.84
C PHE A 15 0.73 -5.24 15.87
N SER A 16 1.71 -6.13 16.06
CA SER A 16 3.13 -5.75 16.10
C SER A 16 3.59 -5.18 14.75
N ARG A 17 3.16 -5.78 13.64
CA ARG A 17 3.48 -5.31 12.29
C ARG A 17 2.87 -3.94 11.99
N ALA A 18 1.60 -3.72 12.37
CA ALA A 18 0.95 -2.42 12.22
C ALA A 18 1.65 -1.33 13.07
N ALA A 19 2.06 -1.66 14.29
CA ALA A 19 2.83 -0.74 15.14
C ALA A 19 4.22 -0.43 14.56
N THR A 20 4.88 -1.40 13.92
CA THR A 20 6.15 -1.14 13.22
C THR A 20 5.96 -0.17 12.06
N LEU A 21 4.90 -0.32 11.25
CA LEU A 21 4.61 0.61 10.16
C LEU A 21 4.40 2.05 10.66
N GLU A 22 3.66 2.22 11.76
CA GLU A 22 3.46 3.52 12.40
C GLU A 22 4.78 4.10 12.93
N LYS A 23 5.60 3.30 13.63
CA LYS A 23 6.91 3.74 14.15
C LYS A 23 7.87 4.16 13.04
N LEU A 24 7.78 3.55 11.86
CA LEU A 24 8.55 3.93 10.67
C LEU A 24 8.01 5.21 10.00
N GLY A 25 6.89 5.76 10.47
CA GLY A 25 6.28 6.96 9.90
C GLY A 25 5.66 6.71 8.52
N VAL A 26 5.22 5.48 8.23
CA VAL A 26 4.61 5.15 6.94
C VAL A 26 3.26 5.84 6.81
N SER A 27 3.10 6.71 5.82
CA SER A 27 1.82 7.34 5.49
C SER A 27 1.00 6.54 4.48
N ILE A 28 1.67 5.79 3.59
CA ILE A 28 1.05 5.06 2.49
C ILE A 28 1.69 3.68 2.38
N LEU A 29 0.86 2.65 2.41
CA LEU A 29 1.26 1.26 2.18
C LEU A 29 0.72 0.79 0.82
N ILE A 30 1.62 0.55 -0.14
CA ILE A 30 1.28 -0.10 -1.41
C ILE A 30 1.56 -1.60 -1.26
N CYS A 31 0.57 -2.45 -1.51
CA CYS A 31 0.72 -3.90 -1.39
C CYS A 31 -0.11 -4.68 -2.42
N GLY A 32 0.24 -5.96 -2.60
CA GLY A 32 -0.55 -6.88 -3.41
C GLY A 32 -1.83 -7.31 -2.70
N GLY A 33 -1.67 -7.93 -1.53
CA GLY A 33 -2.78 -8.43 -0.73
C GLY A 33 -2.60 -8.15 0.76
N VAL A 34 -3.71 -7.85 1.42
CA VAL A 34 -3.81 -7.64 2.86
C VAL A 34 -5.17 -8.20 3.29
N SER A 35 -5.22 -8.89 4.44
CA SER A 35 -6.51 -9.35 4.98
C SER A 35 -7.30 -8.16 5.53
N ASP A 36 -8.63 -8.21 5.48
CA ASP A 36 -9.49 -7.12 5.98
C ASP A 36 -9.16 -6.77 7.44
N PHE A 37 -8.93 -7.77 8.29
CA PHE A 37 -8.53 -7.56 9.68
C PHE A 37 -7.24 -6.74 9.78
N PHE A 38 -6.21 -7.05 8.98
CA PHE A 38 -4.95 -6.35 9.06
C PHE A 38 -5.03 -4.96 8.39
N ALA A 39 -5.82 -4.83 7.33
CA ALA A 39 -6.10 -3.55 6.69
C ALA A 39 -6.73 -2.57 7.69
N ASN A 40 -7.77 -3.00 8.40
CA ASN A 40 -8.41 -2.19 9.44
C ASN A 40 -7.43 -1.74 10.54
N LEU A 41 -6.52 -2.62 10.96
CA LEU A 41 -5.50 -2.28 11.97
C LEU A 41 -4.49 -1.24 11.48
N ILE A 42 -4.15 -1.26 10.19
CA ILE A 42 -3.23 -0.32 9.56
C ILE A 42 -3.92 1.03 9.35
N GLU A 43 -5.15 1.03 8.81
CA GLU A 43 -5.92 2.25 8.56
C GLU A 43 -6.29 2.98 9.86
N ALA A 44 -6.57 2.25 10.95
CA ALA A 44 -6.77 2.82 12.27
C ALA A 44 -5.55 3.60 12.81
N ARG A 45 -4.38 3.42 12.21
CA ARG A 45 -3.14 4.17 12.51
C ARG A 45 -2.88 5.32 11.51
N ASN A 46 -3.91 5.75 10.77
CA ASN A 46 -3.84 6.79 9.74
C ASN A 46 -2.88 6.47 8.57
N ILE A 47 -2.69 5.18 8.28
CA ILE A 47 -1.88 4.72 7.15
C ILE A 47 -2.82 4.37 6.00
N ARG A 48 -2.69 5.08 4.87
CA ARG A 48 -3.51 4.80 3.68
C ARG A 48 -3.03 3.54 2.98
N ILE A 49 -3.95 2.62 2.69
CA ILE A 49 -3.62 1.40 1.96
C ILE A 49 -3.98 1.53 0.49
N ILE A 50 -3.05 1.15 -0.38
CA ILE A 50 -3.26 0.94 -1.81
C ILE A 50 -3.00 -0.55 -2.08
N SER A 51 -4.07 -1.35 -2.08
CA SER A 51 -4.01 -2.80 -2.27
C SER A 51 -4.23 -3.21 -3.72
N PHE A 52 -4.09 -4.51 -4.00
CA PHE A 52 -4.25 -5.12 -5.33
C PHE A 52 -3.25 -4.62 -6.38
N VAL A 53 -2.06 -4.20 -5.92
CA VAL A 53 -0.96 -3.74 -6.79
C VAL A 53 0.11 -4.82 -6.92
N ALA A 54 0.48 -5.16 -8.16
CA ALA A 54 1.55 -6.09 -8.50
C ALA A 54 2.55 -5.45 -9.45
N GLY A 55 3.84 -5.76 -9.30
CA GLY A 55 4.90 -5.24 -10.18
C GLY A 55 6.23 -5.11 -9.47
N ARG A 56 7.26 -4.66 -10.19
CA ARG A 56 8.54 -4.32 -9.58
C ARG A 56 8.39 -3.06 -8.74
N VAL A 57 9.00 -3.03 -7.55
CA VAL A 57 8.93 -1.91 -6.59
C VAL A 57 9.18 -0.57 -7.28
N ASP A 58 10.22 -0.47 -8.10
CA ASP A 58 10.60 0.76 -8.79
C ASP A 58 9.53 1.26 -9.78
N GLN A 59 8.89 0.33 -10.49
CA GLN A 59 7.85 0.65 -11.45
C GLN A 59 6.55 1.06 -10.75
N VAL A 60 6.23 0.40 -9.64
CA VAL A 60 5.07 0.71 -8.81
C VAL A 60 5.22 2.09 -8.18
N ILE A 61 6.40 2.43 -7.64
CA ILE A 61 6.63 3.76 -7.08
C ILE A 61 6.53 4.83 -8.16
N GLU A 62 7.13 4.62 -9.34
CA GLU A 62 7.04 5.59 -10.44
C GLU A 62 5.59 5.79 -10.89
N ALA A 63 4.82 4.72 -11.00
CA ALA A 63 3.41 4.80 -11.35
C ALA A 63 2.57 5.48 -10.27
N TYR A 64 2.87 5.25 -8.99
CA TYR A 64 2.23 5.96 -7.89
C TYR A 64 2.45 7.47 -7.99
N LEU A 65 3.69 7.90 -8.24
CA LEU A 65 4.03 9.32 -8.39
C LEU A 65 3.37 9.99 -9.59
N ARG A 66 3.01 9.21 -10.61
CA ARG A 66 2.32 9.65 -11.84
C ARG A 66 0.80 9.44 -11.82
N ASP A 67 0.26 8.95 -10.71
CA ASP A 67 -1.15 8.56 -10.59
C ASP A 67 -1.60 7.46 -11.61
N ASP A 68 -0.65 6.62 -12.07
CA ASP A 68 -0.84 5.58 -13.12
C ASP A 68 -1.02 4.15 -12.54
N LEU A 69 -1.23 4.00 -11.23
CA LEU A 69 -1.42 2.67 -10.61
C LEU A 69 -2.69 1.95 -11.06
N CYS A 70 -3.68 2.68 -11.58
CA CYS A 70 -4.92 2.09 -12.10
C CYS A 70 -4.70 1.28 -13.40
N HIS A 71 -3.54 1.47 -14.06
CA HIS A 71 -3.17 0.78 -15.29
C HIS A 71 -3.17 -0.75 -15.11
N LYS A 72 -3.76 -1.48 -16.07
CA LYS A 72 -3.96 -2.95 -15.98
C LYS A 72 -2.69 -3.74 -15.66
N LYS A 73 -1.53 -3.25 -16.10
CA LYS A 73 -0.20 -3.85 -15.86
C LYS A 73 0.19 -3.94 -14.38
N PHE A 74 -0.39 -3.08 -13.52
CA PHE A 74 -0.13 -3.07 -12.09
C PHE A 74 -1.19 -3.80 -11.28
N ARG A 75 -2.21 -4.38 -11.92
CA ARG A 75 -3.27 -5.08 -11.20
C ARG A 75 -2.79 -6.45 -10.77
N MET A 76 -3.00 -6.78 -9.50
CA MET A 76 -2.82 -8.13 -9.01
C MET A 76 -3.89 -9.06 -9.62
N PRO A 77 -3.51 -10.19 -10.24
CA PRO A 77 -4.48 -11.18 -10.72
C PRO A 77 -5.12 -11.93 -9.54
N GLY A 78 -6.44 -12.16 -9.58
CA GLY A 78 -7.15 -12.93 -8.55
C GLY A 78 -8.61 -12.52 -8.32
N CYS A 79 -9.34 -13.34 -7.55
CA CYS A 79 -10.74 -13.10 -7.17
C CYS A 79 -10.83 -12.03 -6.09
N GLY A 80 -11.01 -10.78 -6.50
CA GLY A 80 -11.20 -9.66 -5.58
C GLY A 80 -10.99 -8.30 -6.21
N GLY A 81 -11.35 -8.14 -7.51
CA GLY A 81 -11.03 -7.02 -8.40
C GLY A 81 -11.56 -5.64 -8.01
N ARG A 82 -11.43 -5.26 -6.73
CA ARG A 82 -11.63 -3.91 -6.25
C ARG A 82 -10.49 -3.07 -6.80
N GLN A 83 -10.81 -2.36 -7.87
CA GLN A 83 -9.86 -1.52 -8.57
C GLN A 83 -9.50 -0.35 -7.65
N TYR A 84 -8.21 -0.05 -7.52
CA TYR A 84 -7.79 1.26 -7.04
C TYR A 84 -8.47 2.31 -7.92
N LYS A 85 -9.31 3.17 -7.29
CA LYS A 85 -9.94 4.31 -7.93
C LYS A 85 -9.15 5.55 -7.51
N ASN A 86 -8.60 6.29 -8.46
CA ASN A 86 -8.06 7.60 -8.20
C ASN A 86 -9.27 8.52 -7.98
N ASN A 87 -9.57 8.87 -6.73
CA ASN A 87 -10.51 9.96 -6.47
C ASN A 87 -9.71 11.26 -6.70
N GLN A 88 -9.88 11.87 -7.86
CA GLN A 88 -9.53 13.29 -8.04
C GLN A 88 -10.55 14.11 -7.25
N GLU A 89 -10.24 14.43 -5.99
CA GLU A 89 -10.82 15.59 -5.33
C GLU A 89 -9.91 16.79 -5.66
N GLU A 90 -10.34 17.60 -6.62
CA GLU A 90 -9.86 18.97 -6.78
C GLU A 90 -10.16 19.73 -5.47
N PRO A 91 -9.16 20.38 -4.82
CA PRO A 91 -9.45 21.27 -3.71
C PRO A 91 -10.13 22.53 -4.26
N LEU A 92 -11.34 22.83 -3.75
CA LEU A 92 -11.93 24.17 -3.82
C LEU A 92 -11.12 25.16 -2.98
#